data_AF-A0A512M3G1-F1
#
_entry.id   AF-A0A512M3G1-F1
#
_cell.length_a   1.000
_cell.length_b   1.000
_cell.length_c   1.000
_cell.angle_alpha   90.00
_cell.angle_beta   90.00
_cell.angle_gamma   90.00
#
_symmetry.space_group_name_H-M   'P 1'
#
loop_
_entity.id
_entity.type
_entity.pdbx_description
1 polymer ?
#
loop_
_entity_poly.entity_id
_entity_poly.type
_entity_poly.pdbx_seq_one_letter_code
_entity_poly.pdbx_strand_id
1 'polypeptide(L)'
;MIRSILSTLVLLVTLASASQLGLMTVKQPLYMHGSDSDPEIEITDVPVASSGSYPESFFAAIHTPFTPPTDGSWKEPENVNMTSLYGIRVSAELDSAGDVELWKITVDASKAKQPEGYPFTVAQVLDATVTCVKIMCPYKPEDERKVTIKVVQPKK
;
A
#
# COMPACT_ATOMS: atom_id res chain seq x y z
N MET A 1 -21.04 20.16 -45.75
CA MET A 1 -20.66 18.84 -45.17
C MET A 1 -19.33 18.88 -44.40
N ILE A 2 -18.27 19.54 -44.89
CA ILE A 2 -16.96 19.61 -44.22
C ILE A 2 -16.99 20.33 -42.85
N ARG A 3 -17.83 21.37 -42.69
CA ARG A 3 -17.94 22.15 -41.44
C ARG A 3 -18.56 21.39 -40.26
N SER A 4 -19.46 20.43 -40.50
CA SER A 4 -20.09 19.65 -39.43
C SER A 4 -19.18 18.56 -38.87
N ILE A 5 -18.20 18.07 -39.64
CA ILE A 5 -17.25 17.05 -39.18
C ILE A 5 -16.21 17.68 -38.23
N LEU A 6 -15.83 18.94 -38.46
CA LEU A 6 -14.87 19.66 -37.64
C LEU A 6 -15.40 19.93 -36.22
N SER A 7 -16.69 20.27 -36.08
CA SER A 7 -17.31 20.54 -34.77
C SER A 7 -17.45 19.30 -33.90
N THR A 8 -17.65 18.12 -34.51
CA THR A 8 -17.75 16.85 -33.75
C THR A 8 -16.37 16.40 -33.24
N LEU A 9 -15.30 16.67 -33.99
CA LEU A 9 -13.93 16.28 -33.60
C LEU A 9 -13.40 17.10 -32.40
N VAL A 10 -13.80 18.37 -32.27
CA VAL A 10 -13.36 19.25 -31.17
C VAL A 10 -14.01 18.86 -29.83
N LEU A 11 -15.22 18.28 -29.84
CA LEU A 11 -15.91 17.87 -28.61
C LEU A 11 -15.35 16.57 -27.99
N LEU A 12 -14.61 15.76 -28.75
CA LEU A 12 -14.03 14.49 -28.29
C LEU A 12 -12.67 14.66 -27.58
N VAL A 13 -11.99 15.79 -27.79
CA VAL A 13 -10.64 16.03 -27.23
C VAL A 13 -10.68 16.53 -25.78
N THR A 14 -11.81 17.07 -25.31
CA THR A 14 -11.92 17.66 -23.96
C THR A 14 -12.16 16.65 -22.84
N LEU A 15 -12.36 15.36 -23.16
CA LEU A 15 -12.58 14.29 -22.17
C LEU A 15 -11.33 13.45 -21.87
N ALA A 16 -10.18 13.78 -22.47
CA ALA A 16 -8.91 13.15 -22.14
C ALA A 16 -8.41 13.65 -20.77
N SER A 17 -8.96 13.10 -19.68
CA SER A 17 -8.32 13.19 -18.37
C SER A 17 -7.08 12.30 -18.39
N ALA A 18 -5.91 12.92 -18.58
CA ALA A 18 -4.64 12.24 -18.38
C ALA A 18 -4.50 11.92 -16.88
N SER A 19 -4.71 10.65 -16.51
CA SER A 19 -4.33 10.20 -15.17
C SER A 19 -2.80 10.24 -15.09
N GLN A 20 -2.27 11.00 -14.13
CA GLN A 20 -0.83 11.00 -13.87
C GLN A 20 -0.48 9.70 -13.14
N LEU A 21 0.26 8.82 -13.82
CA LEU A 21 0.84 7.65 -13.18
C LEU A 21 2.06 8.12 -12.37
N GLY A 22 1.92 8.15 -11.05
CA GLY A 22 3.02 8.41 -10.13
C GLY A 22 3.76 7.13 -9.80
N LEU A 23 5.09 7.19 -9.78
CA LEU A 23 5.91 6.15 -9.15
C LEU A 23 6.24 6.61 -7.73
N MET A 24 5.91 5.78 -6.75
CA MET A 24 6.22 6.02 -5.34
C MET A 24 6.98 4.83 -4.77
N THR A 25 7.70 5.04 -3.69
CA THR A 25 8.33 3.96 -2.92
C THR A 25 7.56 3.75 -1.63
N VAL A 26 7.20 2.50 -1.35
CA VAL A 26 6.37 2.11 -0.21
C VAL A 26 7.13 1.06 0.59
N LYS A 27 7.09 1.20 1.92
CA LYS A 27 7.64 0.19 2.83
C LYS A 27 6.67 -0.98 2.92
N GLN A 28 7.12 -2.16 2.52
CA GLN A 28 6.35 -3.40 2.65
C GLN A 28 7.10 -4.43 3.52
N PRO A 29 6.39 -5.20 4.36
CA PRO A 29 6.98 -6.31 5.08
C PRO A 29 6.99 -7.55 4.16
N LEU A 30 8.19 -7.95 3.75
CA LEU A 30 8.43 -9.05 2.81
C LEU A 30 9.00 -10.25 3.54
N TYR A 31 8.71 -11.44 3.04
CA TYR A 31 9.34 -12.68 3.47
C TYR A 31 9.66 -13.56 2.28
N MET A 32 10.94 -13.89 2.11
CA MET A 32 11.41 -14.76 1.04
C MET A 32 11.34 -16.21 1.53
N HIS A 33 10.21 -16.86 1.25
CA HIS A 33 9.96 -18.26 1.63
C HIS A 33 10.99 -19.19 0.97
N GLY A 34 11.65 -20.04 1.77
CA GLY A 34 12.63 -21.00 1.27
C GLY A 34 14.04 -20.45 1.01
N SER A 35 14.37 -19.27 1.54
CA SER A 35 15.78 -18.88 1.71
C SER A 35 16.46 -19.75 2.78
N ASP A 36 17.74 -20.09 2.59
CA ASP A 36 18.52 -20.92 3.53
C ASP A 36 18.85 -20.20 4.86
N SER A 37 18.36 -18.96 5.04
CA SER A 37 18.51 -18.16 6.25
C SER A 37 17.37 -18.38 7.24
N ASP A 38 17.58 -17.96 8.49
CA ASP A 38 16.51 -17.93 9.49
C ASP A 38 15.32 -17.09 8.98
N PRO A 39 14.08 -17.51 9.28
CA PRO A 39 12.90 -16.80 8.80
C PRO A 39 12.78 -15.42 9.45
N GLU A 40 12.96 -14.37 8.64
CA GLU A 40 12.83 -12.97 9.04
C GLU A 40 11.82 -12.22 8.15
N ILE A 41 11.07 -11.28 8.75
CA ILE A 41 10.24 -10.33 7.98
C ILE A 41 11.09 -9.09 7.70
N GLU A 42 11.44 -8.86 6.45
CA GLU A 42 12.23 -7.71 6.02
C GLU A 42 11.32 -6.54 5.64
N ILE A 43 11.62 -5.33 6.12
CA ILE A 43 10.92 -4.11 5.69
C ILE A 43 11.68 -3.48 4.53
N THR A 44 11.13 -3.61 3.33
CA THR A 44 11.82 -3.25 2.08
C THR A 44 11.11 -2.13 1.33
N ASP A 45 11.89 -1.32 0.63
CA ASP A 45 11.40 -0.31 -0.30
C ASP A 45 10.91 -0.96 -1.59
N VAL A 46 9.60 -0.89 -1.83
CA VAL A 46 8.96 -1.45 -3.02
C VAL A 46 8.45 -0.31 -3.92
N PRO A 47 8.86 -0.25 -5.19
CA PRO A 47 8.32 0.72 -6.13
C PRO A 47 6.90 0.34 -6.52
N VAL A 48 5.96 1.28 -6.35
CA VAL A 48 4.56 1.10 -6.67
C VAL A 48 4.13 2.20 -7.64
N ALA A 49 3.53 1.78 -8.75
CA ALA A 49 2.85 2.69 -9.66
C ALA A 49 1.42 2.92 -9.15
N SER A 50 1.04 4.19 -8.98
CA SER A 50 -0.33 4.54 -8.61
C SER A 50 -0.84 5.69 -9.44
N SER A 51 -2.12 5.59 -9.80
CA SER A 51 -2.89 6.67 -10.42
C SER A 51 -3.67 7.51 -9.40
N GLY A 52 -3.58 7.18 -8.11
CA GLY A 52 -4.38 7.79 -7.06
C GLY A 52 -3.64 8.87 -6.26
N SER A 53 -4.44 9.64 -5.51
CA SER A 53 -3.99 10.73 -4.64
C SER A 53 -3.18 10.22 -3.44
N TYR A 54 -2.23 11.04 -3.00
CA TYR A 54 -1.63 10.94 -1.67
C TYR A 54 -2.59 11.59 -0.65
N PRO A 55 -2.81 11.04 0.55
CA PRO A 55 -2.13 9.89 1.18
C PRO A 55 -2.83 8.53 1.01
N GLU A 56 -4.04 8.46 0.45
CA GLU A 56 -4.87 7.24 0.44
C GLU A 56 -4.17 6.09 -0.29
N SER A 57 -3.65 6.41 -1.48
CA SER A 57 -2.97 5.43 -2.34
C SER A 57 -1.62 4.98 -1.78
N PHE A 58 -0.99 5.83 -0.98
CA PHE A 58 0.33 5.60 -0.42
C PHE A 58 0.30 4.54 0.68
N PHE A 59 -0.65 4.66 1.62
CA PHE A 59 -0.80 3.66 2.68
C PHE A 59 -1.50 2.39 2.19
N ALA A 60 -2.44 2.51 1.25
CA ALA A 60 -3.06 1.34 0.64
C ALA A 60 -2.02 0.45 -0.09
N ALA A 61 -0.95 1.02 -0.62
CA ALA A 61 0.09 0.24 -1.28
C ALA A 61 0.84 -0.72 -0.34
N ILE A 62 0.81 -0.53 0.99
CA ILE A 62 1.49 -1.42 1.97
C ILE A 62 0.96 -2.86 1.87
N HIS A 63 -0.31 -3.04 1.53
CA HIS A 63 -0.96 -4.36 1.43
C HIS A 63 -1.17 -4.82 -0.02
N THR A 64 -0.55 -4.16 -1.00
CA THR A 64 -0.58 -4.63 -2.39
C THR A 64 0.35 -5.83 -2.56
N PRO A 65 -0.09 -6.92 -3.21
CA PRO A 65 0.77 -8.05 -3.52
C PRO A 65 2.06 -7.62 -4.23
N PHE A 66 3.18 -8.25 -3.88
CA PHE A 66 4.47 -7.97 -4.49
C PHE A 66 5.18 -9.27 -4.84
N THR A 67 5.60 -9.38 -6.09
CA THR A 67 6.41 -10.49 -6.60
C THR A 67 7.72 -9.90 -7.11
N PRO A 68 8.86 -10.18 -6.44
CA PRO A 68 10.16 -9.69 -6.87
C PRO A 68 10.50 -10.10 -8.31
N PRO A 69 11.21 -9.24 -9.06
CA PRO A 69 11.77 -9.65 -10.34
C PRO A 69 12.77 -10.80 -10.12
N THR A 70 12.73 -11.79 -11.01
CA THR A 70 13.59 -12.98 -10.98
C THR A 70 14.50 -13.01 -12.20
N ASP A 71 15.70 -13.56 -12.04
CA ASP A 71 16.64 -13.88 -13.11
C ASP A 71 16.35 -15.25 -13.77
N GLY A 72 15.24 -15.90 -13.38
CA GLY A 72 14.84 -17.24 -13.83
C GLY A 72 15.29 -18.38 -12.90
N SER A 73 16.04 -18.09 -11.84
CA SER A 73 16.40 -19.07 -10.81
C SER A 73 15.21 -19.45 -9.91
N TRP A 74 14.27 -18.52 -9.73
CA TRP A 74 13.06 -18.75 -8.96
C TRP A 74 12.01 -19.48 -9.80
N LYS A 75 11.77 -20.74 -9.45
CA LYS A 75 10.88 -21.65 -10.22
C LYS A 75 9.42 -21.23 -10.21
N GLU A 76 8.93 -20.68 -9.10
CA GLU A 76 7.53 -20.31 -8.91
C GLU A 76 7.45 -18.93 -8.24
N PRO A 77 7.56 -17.83 -9.02
CA PRO A 77 7.44 -16.49 -8.48
C PRO A 77 6.06 -16.27 -7.87
N GLU A 78 6.03 -15.97 -6.58
CA GLU A 78 4.79 -15.75 -5.85
C GLU A 78 4.80 -14.41 -5.12
N ASN A 79 3.67 -14.11 -4.49
CA ASN A 79 3.55 -12.92 -3.67
C ASN A 79 4.33 -13.10 -2.37
N VAL A 80 5.25 -12.19 -2.06
CA VAL A 80 6.10 -12.23 -0.85
C VAL A 80 5.72 -11.18 0.18
N ASN A 81 4.73 -10.33 -0.11
CA ASN A 81 4.27 -9.32 0.84
C ASN A 81 3.37 -9.95 1.91
N MET A 82 3.92 -10.03 3.13
CA MET A 82 3.27 -10.65 4.28
C MET A 82 1.94 -9.99 4.66
N THR A 83 1.83 -8.66 4.53
CA THR A 83 0.57 -7.94 4.80
C THR A 83 -0.57 -8.48 3.93
N SER A 84 -0.28 -8.60 2.64
CA SER A 84 -1.26 -9.07 1.65
C SER A 84 -1.58 -10.55 1.78
N LEU A 85 -0.56 -11.39 2.03
CA LEU A 85 -0.70 -12.84 2.23
C LEU A 85 -1.56 -13.16 3.46
N TYR A 86 -1.39 -12.40 4.53
CA TYR A 86 -2.13 -12.60 5.77
C TYR A 86 -3.52 -11.99 5.72
N GLY A 87 -3.90 -11.30 4.65
CA GLY A 87 -5.21 -10.66 4.51
C GLY A 87 -5.39 -9.41 5.38
N ILE A 88 -4.29 -8.76 5.77
CA ILE A 88 -4.30 -7.47 6.48
C ILE A 88 -4.49 -6.37 5.44
N ARG A 89 -5.30 -5.35 5.77
CA ARG A 89 -5.52 -4.20 4.90
C ARG A 89 -5.06 -2.92 5.57
N VAL A 90 -4.57 -1.98 4.77
CA VAL A 90 -4.23 -0.64 5.25
C VAL A 90 -5.01 0.37 4.42
N SER A 91 -5.67 1.31 5.09
CA SER A 91 -6.32 2.45 4.47
C SER A 91 -5.93 3.73 5.19
N ALA A 92 -6.00 4.85 4.49
CA ALA A 92 -5.85 6.16 5.08
C ALA A 92 -7.00 7.05 4.61
N GLU A 93 -7.45 7.91 5.51
CA GLU A 93 -8.39 8.99 5.22
C GLU A 93 -7.72 10.31 5.62
N LEU A 94 -7.79 11.29 4.72
CA LEU A 94 -7.40 12.65 5.00
C LEU A 94 -8.62 13.44 5.45
N ASP A 95 -8.50 14.10 6.59
CA ASP A 95 -9.47 15.03 7.15
C ASP A 95 -8.74 16.33 7.54
N SER A 96 -9.46 17.38 7.91
CA SER A 96 -8.85 18.64 8.34
C SER A 96 -9.62 19.28 9.49
N ALA A 97 -8.89 19.94 10.38
CA ALA A 97 -9.44 20.77 11.44
C ALA A 97 -8.79 22.15 11.41
N GLY A 98 -9.42 23.09 10.69
CA GLY A 98 -8.78 24.35 10.35
C GLY A 98 -7.61 24.11 9.39
N ASP A 99 -6.42 24.63 9.74
CA ASP A 99 -5.19 24.46 8.96
C ASP A 99 -4.42 23.17 9.29
N VAL A 100 -4.91 22.37 10.25
CA VAL A 100 -4.26 21.12 10.67
C VAL A 100 -4.76 19.95 9.82
N GLU A 101 -3.85 19.22 9.17
CA GLU A 101 -4.16 17.98 8.49
C GLU A 101 -4.37 16.83 9.50
N LEU A 102 -5.48 16.11 9.39
CA LEU A 102 -5.80 14.96 10.22
C LEU A 102 -5.70 13.69 9.40
N TRP A 103 -4.68 12.87 9.65
CA TRP A 103 -4.51 11.59 8.97
C TRP A 103 -5.08 10.48 9.84
N LYS A 104 -6.11 9.80 9.34
CA LYS A 104 -6.69 8.63 10.00
C LYS A 104 -6.28 7.38 9.23
N ILE A 105 -5.27 6.69 9.74
CA ILE A 105 -4.74 5.47 9.13
C ILE A 105 -5.35 4.27 9.85
N THR A 106 -5.96 3.35 9.12
CA THR A 106 -6.53 2.12 9.66
C THR A 106 -5.74 0.92 9.16
N VAL A 107 -5.22 0.11 10.09
CA VAL A 107 -4.65 -1.21 9.82
C VAL A 107 -5.68 -2.25 10.26
N ASP A 108 -6.36 -2.87 9.29
CA ASP A 108 -7.44 -3.82 9.51
C ASP A 108 -6.97 -5.27 9.37
N ALA A 109 -6.84 -5.95 10.50
CA ALA A 109 -6.52 -7.38 10.60
C ALA A 109 -7.75 -8.24 10.91
N SER A 110 -8.98 -7.73 10.78
CA SER A 110 -10.22 -8.47 11.11
C SER A 110 -10.41 -9.77 10.32
N LYS A 111 -9.83 -9.85 9.13
CA LYS A 111 -9.82 -11.02 8.25
C LYS A 111 -8.49 -11.77 8.27
N ALA A 112 -7.55 -11.36 9.12
CA ALA A 112 -6.20 -11.85 9.06
C ALA A 112 -6.09 -13.32 9.48
N LYS A 113 -5.35 -14.10 8.71
CA LYS A 113 -5.12 -15.52 8.96
C LYS A 113 -3.70 -15.88 8.59
N GLN A 114 -3.07 -16.73 9.40
CA GLN A 114 -1.78 -17.32 9.07
C GLN A 114 -1.98 -18.34 7.94
N PRO A 115 -1.35 -18.16 6.78
CA PRO A 115 -1.37 -19.16 5.72
C PRO A 115 -0.65 -20.44 6.15
N GLU A 116 -1.03 -21.57 5.57
CA GLU A 116 -0.39 -22.86 5.84
C GLU A 116 1.09 -22.82 5.44
N GLY A 117 1.96 -23.40 6.27
CA GLY A 117 3.40 -23.46 6.01
C GLY A 117 4.19 -22.16 6.27
N TYR A 118 3.54 -21.07 6.67
CA TYR A 118 4.23 -19.83 7.02
C TYR A 118 4.67 -19.80 8.50
N PRO A 119 5.88 -19.28 8.81
CA PRO A 119 6.44 -19.38 10.16
C PRO A 119 5.99 -18.28 11.12
N PHE A 120 5.29 -17.23 10.63
CA PHE A 120 4.95 -16.06 11.43
C PHE A 120 3.50 -16.09 11.94
N THR A 121 3.29 -15.55 13.12
CA THR A 121 1.94 -15.32 13.66
C THR A 121 1.31 -14.08 13.02
N VAL A 122 -0.03 -14.03 13.03
CA VAL A 122 -0.78 -12.81 12.63
C VAL A 122 -0.31 -11.58 13.42
N ALA A 123 0.04 -11.74 14.69
CA ALA A 123 0.52 -10.65 15.53
C ALA A 123 1.86 -10.07 15.06
N GLN A 124 2.81 -10.93 14.66
CA GLN A 124 4.11 -10.50 14.13
C GLN A 124 3.95 -9.75 12.80
N VAL A 125 3.12 -10.27 11.90
CA VAL A 125 2.88 -9.60 10.61
C VAL A 125 2.14 -8.28 10.80
N LEU A 126 1.19 -8.22 11.74
CA LEU A 126 0.49 -6.98 12.09
C LEU A 126 1.45 -5.93 12.65
N ASP A 127 2.37 -6.30 13.53
CA ASP A 127 3.37 -5.39 14.08
C ASP A 127 4.33 -4.87 13.00
N ALA A 128 4.79 -5.74 12.10
CA ALA A 128 5.58 -5.35 10.94
C ALA A 128 4.81 -4.39 10.00
N THR A 129 3.52 -4.63 9.78
CA THR A 129 2.64 -3.76 8.99
C THR A 129 2.50 -2.37 9.63
N VAL A 130 2.27 -2.32 10.95
CA VAL A 130 2.20 -1.06 11.71
C VAL A 130 3.54 -0.32 11.67
N THR A 131 4.65 -1.05 11.72
CA THR A 131 5.99 -0.47 11.60
C THR A 131 6.20 0.18 10.23
N CYS A 132 5.75 -0.47 9.14
CA CYS A 132 5.77 0.14 7.80
C CYS A 132 4.98 1.46 7.76
N VAL A 133 3.77 1.48 8.33
CA VAL A 133 2.95 2.71 8.44
C VAL A 133 3.69 3.82 9.18
N LYS A 134 4.31 3.51 10.32
CA LYS A 134 5.06 4.48 11.13
C LYS A 134 6.26 5.06 10.37
N ILE A 135 7.05 4.21 9.70
CA ILE A 135 8.20 4.65 8.90
C ILE A 135 7.75 5.57 7.75
N MET A 136 6.59 5.27 7.16
CA MET A 136 6.01 6.04 6.06
C MET A 136 5.31 7.34 6.51
N CYS A 137 5.16 7.58 7.81
CA CYS A 137 4.62 8.82 8.36
C CYS A 137 5.77 9.77 8.74
N PRO A 138 6.19 10.71 7.87
CA PRO A 138 7.19 11.70 8.25
C PRO A 138 6.69 12.52 9.43
N TYR A 139 7.57 12.76 10.40
CA TYR A 139 7.24 13.61 11.54
C TYR A 139 6.88 15.02 11.05
N LYS A 140 5.76 15.53 11.54
CA LYS A 140 5.36 16.92 11.43
C LYS A 140 4.89 17.41 12.80
N PRO A 141 5.08 18.70 13.12
CA PRO A 141 4.51 19.31 14.31
C PRO A 141 2.99 19.10 14.40
N GLU A 142 2.44 18.95 15.61
CA GLU A 142 1.01 18.64 15.80
C GLU A 142 0.07 19.77 15.36
N ASP A 143 0.58 21.00 15.31
CA ASP A 143 -0.09 22.19 14.76
C ASP A 143 -0.12 22.22 13.22
N GLU A 144 0.64 21.34 12.56
CA GLU A 144 0.56 21.14 11.11
C GLU A 144 -0.16 19.85 10.73
N ARG A 145 0.10 18.75 11.45
CA ARG A 145 -0.49 17.45 11.14
C ARG A 145 -0.63 16.57 12.37
N LYS A 146 -1.81 15.99 12.53
CA LYS A 146 -2.09 14.96 13.54
C LYS A 146 -2.34 13.62 12.88
N VAL A 147 -1.56 12.61 13.25
CA VAL A 147 -1.69 11.24 12.73
C VAL A 147 -2.32 10.35 13.78
N THR A 148 -3.40 9.66 13.42
CA THR A 148 -4.06 8.63 14.24
C THR A 148 -3.96 7.29 13.54
N ILE A 149 -3.31 6.32 14.17
CA ILE A 149 -3.22 4.94 13.67
C ILE A 149 -4.19 4.08 14.46
N LYS A 150 -5.24 3.59 13.81
CA LYS A 150 -6.23 2.66 14.36
C LYS A 150 -5.89 1.24 13.93
N VAL A 151 -5.80 0.33 14.88
CA VAL A 151 -5.57 -1.09 14.60
C VAL A 151 -6.85 -1.88 14.91
N VAL A 152 -7.39 -2.58 13.91
CA VAL A 152 -8.52 -3.50 14.08
C VAL A 152 -7.97 -4.92 14.23
N GLN A 153 -8.17 -5.52 15.40
CA GLN A 153 -7.64 -6.84 15.73
C GLN A 153 -8.39 -7.97 14.99
N PRO A 154 -7.74 -9.12 14.74
CA PRO A 154 -8.42 -10.30 14.20
C PRO A 154 -9.53 -10.77 15.13
N LYS A 155 -10.62 -11.31 14.55
CA LYS A 155 -11.66 -11.96 15.33
C LYS A 155 -11.08 -13.22 15.98
N LYS A 156 -11.29 -13.37 17.29
CA LYS A 156 -10.93 -14.57 18.05
C LYS A 156 -11.68 -15.79 17.54
#